data_AF-T0CEV1-F1
#
_entry.id   AF-T0CEV1-F1
#
_cell.length_a   1.000
_cell.length_b   1.000
_cell.length_c   1.000
_cell.angle_alpha   90.00
_cell.angle_beta   90.00
_cell.angle_gamma   90.00
#
_symmetry.space_group_name_H-M   'P 1'
#
loop_
_entity.id
_entity.type
_entity.pdbx_description
1 polymer ?
#
loop_
_entity_poly.entity_id
_entity_poly.type
_entity_poly.pdbx_seq_one_letter_code
_entity_poly.pdbx_strand_id
1 'polypeptide(L)'
;MDVFAKFLKYVRLLFCPMLAVISLQVLSADSLVLNKQGDMIFDNLGKSIEQSRVKNSKENFDLLNNYRKFYLEDEKLDYFCRENSAKLYFNNGLERDEFYRTIMATLQYKMMNYSMHAIATYAKKLQFDGEQYDNLVNSLVSKCSQNITLMGHRLIRYHFQNYFKEQGEIFLPIDQRKNLYTDKLNKLQSENEILVNELYYTTGIFAYACSWGGQVKYPRQLANFLSSSAVMSYIIRELSGLDTYAFKDKLSDKKGALCRNQICRPKSISKIEQDIIRPVGSANLNFDYKLAYCEKFRYSAPKYSSEVDSEFVKALDEFKDEKPRLIGQFLALVTRVPDFNVWTHDSKTIKDYISLSNDGLWDFWALDYLKTNSKKLSYEEALVMQIDKEVNNYFVYRKSFPEINFNVLHGEFDKASDVTNMINLHFDINIPRTDIKWIYEQYKIAHVGNDDKKVEQLKKRLSLYIENDYQEIKSTLMQFSVNADLTQVMTDELIRQFDMIDHIELPKEAKAKLLKIGVNIRIAPFALVAIRNKRIVTDFSTRDLNEIKSLETLNNIDSMAVEAKK
;
A
#
# COMPACT_ATOMS: atom_id res chain seq x y z
N MET A 1 -18.94 56.45 -37.07
CA MET A 1 -17.81 55.51 -36.92
C MET A 1 -17.30 55.41 -35.48
N ASP A 2 -17.30 56.48 -34.69
CA ASP A 2 -16.69 56.51 -33.35
C ASP A 2 -17.48 55.73 -32.25
N VAL A 3 -18.80 55.60 -32.41
CA VAL A 3 -19.67 54.86 -31.46
C VAL A 3 -19.47 53.33 -31.58
N PHE A 4 -19.24 52.84 -32.79
CA PHE A 4 -19.07 51.41 -33.06
C PHE A 4 -17.71 50.89 -32.53
N ALA A 5 -16.67 51.73 -32.61
CA ALA A 5 -15.36 51.43 -32.05
C ALA A 5 -15.38 51.36 -30.51
N LYS A 6 -16.16 52.24 -29.85
CA LYS A 6 -16.35 52.19 -28.39
C LYS A 6 -17.15 50.97 -27.94
N PHE A 7 -18.16 50.56 -28.71
CA PHE A 7 -18.94 49.35 -28.44
C PHE A 7 -18.08 48.08 -28.54
N LEU A 8 -17.27 47.93 -29.60
CA LEU A 8 -16.36 46.79 -29.76
C LEU A 8 -15.30 46.72 -28.64
N LYS A 9 -14.84 47.86 -28.12
CA LYS A 9 -13.89 47.91 -27.01
C LYS A 9 -14.53 47.45 -25.70
N TYR A 10 -15.79 47.81 -25.46
CA TYR A 10 -16.56 47.38 -24.29
C TYR A 10 -16.90 45.88 -24.33
N VAL A 11 -17.28 45.36 -25.50
CA VAL A 11 -17.56 43.93 -25.69
C VAL A 11 -16.29 43.09 -25.48
N ARG A 12 -15.12 43.54 -25.95
CA ARG A 12 -13.84 42.87 -25.68
C ARG A 12 -13.46 42.89 -24.20
N LEU A 13 -13.73 43.98 -23.46
CA LEU A 13 -13.43 44.09 -22.03
C LEU A 13 -14.33 43.21 -21.15
N LEU A 14 -15.57 42.92 -21.58
CA LEU A 14 -16.50 42.07 -20.83
C LEU A 14 -16.37 40.58 -21.17
N PHE A 15 -16.09 40.22 -22.43
CA PHE A 15 -16.03 38.81 -22.85
C PHE A 15 -14.69 38.12 -22.58
N CYS A 16 -13.57 38.86 -22.57
CA CYS A 16 -12.24 38.28 -22.33
C CYS A 16 -12.06 37.70 -20.90
N PRO A 17 -12.51 38.36 -19.81
CA PRO A 17 -12.43 37.76 -18.48
C PRO A 17 -13.45 36.64 -18.28
N MET A 18 -14.61 36.66 -18.95
CA MET A 18 -15.62 35.60 -18.83
C MET A 18 -15.16 34.30 -19.50
N LEU A 19 -14.49 34.38 -20.67
CA LEU A 19 -13.88 33.22 -21.34
C LEU A 19 -12.69 32.64 -20.55
N ALA A 20 -11.90 33.49 -19.89
CA ALA A 20 -10.81 33.06 -19.02
C ALA A 20 -11.30 32.28 -17.79
N VAL A 21 -12.41 32.72 -17.18
CA VAL A 21 -13.03 32.04 -16.02
C VAL A 21 -13.65 30.69 -16.42
N ILE A 22 -14.24 30.59 -17.62
CA ILE A 22 -14.78 29.30 -18.13
C ILE A 22 -13.63 28.32 -18.43
N SER A 23 -12.51 28.78 -19.01
CA SER A 23 -11.34 27.92 -19.21
C SER A 23 -10.69 27.45 -17.91
N LEU A 24 -10.72 28.27 -16.85
CA LEU A 24 -10.25 27.90 -15.50
C LEU A 24 -11.20 26.94 -14.78
N GLN A 25 -12.50 26.96 -15.08
CA GLN A 25 -13.47 26.01 -14.54
C GLN A 25 -13.38 24.63 -15.20
N VAL A 26 -13.06 24.56 -16.50
CA VAL A 26 -12.86 23.28 -17.21
C VAL A 26 -11.54 22.61 -16.76
N LEU A 27 -10.46 23.38 -16.61
CA LEU A 27 -9.19 22.88 -16.04
C LEU A 27 -9.29 22.48 -14.55
N SER A 28 -10.19 23.11 -13.78
CA SER A 28 -10.43 22.70 -12.39
C SER A 28 -11.34 21.46 -12.25
N ALA A 29 -12.19 21.17 -13.24
CA ALA A 29 -12.98 19.94 -13.28
C ALA A 29 -12.14 18.71 -13.65
N ASP A 30 -11.23 18.84 -14.62
CA ASP A 30 -10.30 17.77 -15.01
C ASP A 30 -9.29 17.45 -13.90
N SER A 31 -8.81 18.47 -13.18
CA SER A 31 -7.98 18.26 -11.98
C SER A 31 -8.76 17.70 -10.78
N LEU A 32 -10.09 17.89 -10.70
CA LEU A 32 -10.92 17.27 -9.67
C LEU A 32 -11.14 15.77 -9.92
N VAL A 33 -11.21 15.34 -11.18
CA VAL A 33 -11.33 13.93 -11.56
C VAL A 33 -10.00 13.20 -11.37
N LEU A 34 -8.89 13.83 -11.77
CA LEU A 34 -7.53 13.33 -11.51
C LEU A 34 -7.18 13.32 -10.02
N ASN A 35 -7.58 14.33 -9.24
CA ASN A 35 -7.41 14.31 -7.78
C ASN A 35 -8.32 13.27 -7.12
N LYS A 36 -9.56 13.08 -7.57
CA LYS A 36 -10.42 12.01 -7.02
C LYS A 36 -9.95 10.60 -7.37
N GLN A 37 -9.37 10.39 -8.55
CA GLN A 37 -8.76 9.11 -8.93
C GLN A 37 -7.41 8.91 -8.24
N GLY A 38 -6.59 9.95 -8.13
CA GLY A 38 -5.38 9.96 -7.32
C GLY A 38 -5.69 9.62 -5.88
N ASP A 39 -6.65 10.30 -5.25
CA ASP A 39 -7.10 10.03 -3.90
C ASP A 39 -7.70 8.63 -3.76
N MET A 40 -8.45 8.10 -4.74
CA MET A 40 -8.92 6.71 -4.70
C MET A 40 -7.78 5.70 -4.84
N ILE A 41 -6.78 5.99 -5.68
CA ILE A 41 -5.61 5.15 -5.87
C ILE A 41 -4.75 5.20 -4.61
N PHE A 42 -4.53 6.36 -4.00
CA PHE A 42 -3.73 6.55 -2.78
C PHE A 42 -4.47 6.14 -1.50
N ASP A 43 -5.81 6.25 -1.43
CA ASP A 43 -6.62 5.68 -0.34
C ASP A 43 -6.72 4.17 -0.45
N ASN A 44 -6.87 3.63 -1.67
CA ASN A 44 -6.79 2.19 -1.88
C ASN A 44 -5.34 1.70 -1.71
N LEU A 45 -4.33 2.51 -2.03
CA LEU A 45 -2.93 2.21 -1.70
C LEU A 45 -2.77 2.23 -0.19
N GLY A 46 -3.35 3.19 0.54
CA GLY A 46 -3.29 3.25 2.00
C GLY A 46 -3.96 2.05 2.66
N LYS A 47 -5.18 1.72 2.25
CA LYS A 47 -5.95 0.56 2.74
C LYS A 47 -5.35 -0.77 2.30
N SER A 48 -4.86 -0.87 1.08
CA SER A 48 -4.23 -2.07 0.55
C SER A 48 -2.79 -2.18 1.06
N ILE A 49 -2.04 -1.11 1.36
CA ILE A 49 -0.77 -1.13 2.11
C ILE A 49 -1.00 -1.66 3.54
N GLU A 50 -2.11 -1.29 4.17
CA GLU A 50 -2.49 -1.87 5.46
C GLU A 50 -2.83 -3.36 5.36
N GLN A 51 -3.44 -3.80 4.26
CA GLN A 51 -3.81 -5.20 4.04
C GLN A 51 -2.71 -6.08 3.41
N SER A 52 -1.74 -5.49 2.70
CA SER A 52 -0.71 -6.16 1.88
C SER A 52 0.61 -6.42 2.56
N ARG A 53 0.88 -5.74 3.67
CA ARG A 53 2.10 -5.94 4.44
C ARG A 53 2.15 -7.28 5.18
N VAL A 54 1.07 -8.07 5.17
CA VAL A 54 1.06 -9.34 5.89
C VAL A 54 0.19 -10.42 5.23
N LYS A 55 0.72 -11.64 5.14
CA LYS A 55 -0.10 -12.86 5.14
C LYS A 55 -1.07 -12.87 6.36
N ASN A 56 -2.36 -12.67 6.08
CA ASN A 56 -3.51 -13.35 6.70
C ASN A 56 -3.86 -13.20 8.21
N SER A 57 -3.48 -12.14 8.95
CA SER A 57 -4.16 -11.91 10.25
C SER A 57 -4.10 -10.46 10.77
N LYS A 58 -5.16 -10.05 11.48
CA LYS A 58 -5.20 -8.81 12.28
C LYS A 58 -4.03 -8.73 13.27
N GLU A 59 -3.62 -9.87 13.81
CA GLU A 59 -2.54 -10.01 14.78
C GLU A 59 -1.19 -9.55 14.24
N ASN A 60 -0.88 -9.88 12.98
CA ASN A 60 0.37 -9.44 12.37
C ASN A 60 0.37 -7.95 12.03
N PHE A 61 -0.80 -7.38 11.69
CA PHE A 61 -0.93 -5.94 11.51
C PHE A 61 -0.71 -5.19 12.81
N ASP A 62 -1.29 -5.70 13.91
CA ASP A 62 -1.06 -5.16 15.25
C ASP A 62 0.43 -5.25 15.63
N LEU A 63 1.11 -6.35 15.28
CA LEU A 63 2.55 -6.52 15.48
C LEU A 63 3.37 -5.45 14.72
N LEU A 64 3.13 -5.26 13.43
CA LEU A 64 3.85 -4.25 12.63
C LEU A 64 3.52 -2.81 13.07
N ASN A 65 2.29 -2.54 13.48
CA ASN A 65 1.91 -1.23 14.01
C ASN A 65 2.60 -0.94 15.35
N ASN A 66 2.70 -1.95 16.23
CA ASN A 66 3.46 -1.83 17.47
C ASN A 66 4.96 -1.65 17.21
N TYR A 67 5.51 -2.37 16.23
CA TYR A 67 6.89 -2.18 15.77
C TYR A 67 7.13 -0.77 15.25
N ARG A 68 6.23 -0.21 14.42
CA ARG A 68 6.32 1.18 13.97
C ARG A 68 6.26 2.17 15.13
N LYS A 69 5.34 1.98 16.08
CA LYS A 69 5.23 2.84 17.27
C LYS A 69 6.50 2.82 18.11
N PHE A 70 7.16 1.66 18.21
CA PHE A 70 8.44 1.50 18.88
C PHE A 70 9.51 2.44 18.31
N TYR A 71 9.71 2.46 16.98
CA TYR A 71 10.68 3.37 16.35
C TYR A 71 10.23 4.84 16.35
N LEU A 72 8.93 5.12 16.35
CA LEU A 72 8.47 6.50 16.55
C LEU A 72 8.79 7.03 17.96
N GLU A 73 8.87 6.17 18.97
CA GLU A 73 9.30 6.59 20.31
C GLU A 73 10.80 6.83 20.40
N ASP A 74 11.60 6.09 19.64
CA ASP A 74 13.02 6.34 19.44
C ASP A 74 13.25 7.78 18.95
N GLU A 75 12.63 8.14 17.82
CA GLU A 75 12.72 9.50 17.25
C GLU A 75 12.25 10.59 18.22
N LYS A 76 11.15 10.33 18.95
CA LYS A 76 10.61 11.27 19.94
C LYS A 76 11.54 11.48 21.13
N LEU A 77 12.22 10.43 21.60
CA LEU A 77 13.19 10.54 22.70
C LEU A 77 14.40 11.37 22.26
N ASP A 78 14.87 11.14 21.03
CA ASP A 78 15.96 11.89 20.44
C ASP A 78 15.62 13.36 20.24
N TYR A 79 14.40 13.66 19.74
CA TYR A 79 13.87 15.02 19.65
C TYR A 79 13.74 15.67 21.03
N PHE A 80 13.21 14.95 22.01
CA PHE A 80 13.08 15.43 23.39
C PHE A 80 14.43 15.88 23.96
N CYS A 81 15.51 15.12 23.72
CA CYS A 81 16.85 15.49 24.18
C CYS A 81 17.50 16.66 23.42
N ARG A 82 16.99 17.04 22.25
CA ARG A 82 17.45 18.24 21.53
C ARG A 82 16.77 19.49 22.08
N GLU A 83 15.48 19.40 22.36
CA GLU A 83 14.67 20.53 22.87
C GLU A 83 14.84 20.78 24.36
N ASN A 84 15.16 19.74 25.16
CA ASN A 84 15.25 19.84 26.61
C ASN A 84 16.71 19.74 27.08
N SER A 85 17.19 20.80 27.73
CA SER A 85 18.52 20.87 28.35
C SER A 85 18.49 20.82 29.89
N ALA A 86 17.31 20.54 30.45
CA ALA A 86 17.12 20.44 31.90
C ALA A 86 17.97 19.30 32.50
N LYS A 87 18.40 19.50 33.75
CA LYS A 87 19.17 18.53 34.53
C LYS A 87 18.37 18.05 35.72
N LEU A 88 18.60 16.81 36.12
CA LEU A 88 18.01 16.23 37.31
C LEU A 88 18.79 16.63 38.55
N TYR A 89 18.06 17.04 39.59
CA TYR A 89 18.62 17.37 40.90
C TYR A 89 18.15 16.33 41.93
N PHE A 90 19.05 15.92 42.82
CA PHE A 90 18.79 14.96 43.90
C PHE A 90 19.34 15.54 45.20
N ASN A 91 18.85 15.08 46.36
CA ASN A 91 19.30 15.63 47.64
C ASN A 91 20.78 15.31 47.90
N ASN A 92 21.26 14.16 47.43
CA ASN A 92 22.64 13.74 47.57
C ASN A 92 23.09 12.81 46.42
N GLY A 93 24.39 12.52 46.36
CA GLY A 93 24.97 11.66 45.33
C GLY A 93 24.52 10.19 45.40
N LEU A 94 24.15 9.69 46.58
CA LEU A 94 23.70 8.31 46.75
C LEU A 94 22.31 8.11 46.13
N GLU A 95 21.40 9.04 46.37
CA GLU A 95 20.06 9.06 45.79
C GLU A 95 20.12 9.11 44.25
N ARG A 96 20.98 10.00 43.73
CA ARG A 96 21.25 10.10 42.30
C ARG A 96 21.75 8.78 41.72
N ASP A 97 22.74 8.17 42.37
CA ASP A 97 23.32 6.92 41.89
C ASP A 97 22.34 5.75 42.00
N GLU A 98 21.48 5.70 43.03
CA GLU A 98 20.45 4.69 43.15
C GLU A 98 19.37 4.81 42.06
N PHE A 99 18.94 6.03 41.72
CA PHE A 99 18.03 6.28 40.59
C PHE A 99 18.62 5.78 39.27
N TYR A 100 19.84 6.20 38.93
CA TYR A 100 20.50 5.75 37.70
C TYR A 100 20.79 4.24 37.71
N ARG A 101 21.18 3.67 38.85
CA ARG A 101 21.42 2.22 39.01
C ARG A 101 20.14 1.42 38.78
N THR A 102 18.99 1.91 39.22
CA THR A 102 17.67 1.28 39.01
C THR A 102 17.34 1.18 37.51
N ILE A 103 17.60 2.25 36.74
CA ILE A 103 17.41 2.24 35.28
C ILE A 103 18.36 1.24 34.61
N MET A 104 19.65 1.29 34.93
CA MET A 104 20.66 0.38 34.38
C MET A 104 20.38 -1.08 34.75
N ALA A 105 19.98 -1.35 35.98
CA ALA A 105 19.64 -2.69 36.46
C ALA A 105 18.36 -3.23 35.81
N THR A 106 17.41 -2.35 35.48
CA THR A 106 16.22 -2.76 34.74
C THR A 106 16.59 -3.18 33.32
N LEU A 107 17.46 -2.43 32.63
CA LEU A 107 17.99 -2.83 31.33
C LEU A 107 18.75 -4.17 31.44
N GLN A 108 19.65 -4.32 32.42
CA GLN A 108 20.37 -5.57 32.67
C GLN A 108 19.39 -6.74 32.88
N TYR A 109 18.36 -6.55 33.71
CA TYR A 109 17.35 -7.57 33.99
C TYR A 109 16.62 -8.01 32.72
N LYS A 110 16.13 -7.06 31.93
CA LYS A 110 15.43 -7.38 30.68
C LYS A 110 16.37 -8.10 29.72
N MET A 111 17.55 -7.55 29.44
CA MET A 111 18.53 -8.18 28.54
C MET A 111 18.87 -9.62 28.95
N MET A 112 19.16 -9.85 30.24
CA MET A 112 19.45 -11.19 30.75
C MET A 112 18.23 -12.11 30.63
N ASN A 113 17.04 -11.65 31.00
CA ASN A 113 15.84 -12.49 30.96
C ASN A 113 15.48 -12.92 29.53
N TYR A 114 15.47 -11.96 28.58
CA TYR A 114 15.21 -12.25 27.17
C TYR A 114 16.29 -13.16 26.56
N SER A 115 17.57 -12.86 26.80
CA SER A 115 18.66 -13.65 26.22
C SER A 115 18.75 -15.06 26.80
N MET A 116 18.57 -15.28 28.10
CA MET A 116 18.62 -16.61 28.69
C MET A 116 17.56 -17.55 28.11
N HIS A 117 16.31 -17.09 28.00
CA HIS A 117 15.24 -17.87 27.39
C HIS A 117 15.47 -18.09 25.89
N ALA A 118 15.89 -17.05 25.16
CA ALA A 118 16.14 -17.14 23.73
C ALA A 118 17.30 -18.10 23.42
N ILE A 119 18.41 -18.04 24.15
CA ILE A 119 19.55 -18.97 24.02
C ILE A 119 19.10 -20.42 24.23
N ALA A 120 18.32 -20.69 25.29
CA ALA A 120 17.79 -22.03 25.54
C ALA A 120 16.91 -22.53 24.39
N THR A 121 16.09 -21.64 23.81
CA THR A 121 15.17 -21.98 22.72
C THR A 121 15.91 -22.17 21.39
N TYR A 122 16.88 -21.32 21.06
CA TYR A 122 17.74 -21.49 19.89
C TYR A 122 18.56 -22.78 19.98
N ALA A 123 19.17 -23.06 21.13
CA ALA A 123 19.95 -24.28 21.34
C ALA A 123 19.10 -25.55 21.11
N LYS A 124 17.84 -25.56 21.58
CA LYS A 124 16.89 -26.63 21.28
C LYS A 124 16.58 -26.77 19.79
N LYS A 125 16.32 -25.65 19.10
CA LYS A 125 16.05 -25.67 17.64
C LYS A 125 17.26 -26.16 16.83
N LEU A 126 18.46 -25.83 17.28
CA LEU A 126 19.73 -26.32 16.73
C LEU A 126 20.10 -27.72 17.22
N GLN A 127 19.23 -28.38 18.00
CA GLN A 127 19.39 -29.75 18.49
C GLN A 127 20.65 -29.98 19.33
N PHE A 128 21.02 -28.99 20.15
CA PHE A 128 22.13 -29.16 21.09
C PHE A 128 21.80 -30.27 22.10
N ASP A 129 22.77 -31.14 22.38
CA ASP A 129 22.67 -32.06 23.51
C ASP A 129 22.89 -31.33 24.85
N GLY A 130 22.64 -32.03 25.95
CA GLY A 130 22.78 -31.46 27.30
C GLY A 130 24.20 -31.01 27.63
N GLU A 131 25.23 -31.71 27.14
CA GLU A 131 26.63 -31.40 27.43
C GLU A 131 27.10 -30.18 26.63
N GLN A 132 26.75 -30.10 25.35
CA GLN A 132 26.98 -28.95 24.49
C GLN A 132 26.33 -27.70 25.07
N TYR A 133 25.10 -27.82 25.55
CA TYR A 133 24.39 -26.70 26.18
C TYR A 133 25.02 -26.30 27.52
N ASP A 134 25.39 -27.24 28.38
CA ASP A 134 26.05 -26.92 29.65
C ASP A 134 27.42 -26.25 29.43
N ASN A 135 28.18 -26.68 28.41
CA ASN A 135 29.43 -26.04 28.01
C ASN A 135 29.22 -24.59 27.55
N LEU A 136 28.19 -24.35 26.71
CA LEU A 136 27.79 -23.00 26.31
C LEU A 136 27.45 -22.15 27.54
N VAL A 137 26.59 -22.65 28.44
CA VAL A 137 26.17 -21.92 29.65
C VAL A 137 27.37 -21.59 30.54
N ASN A 138 28.29 -22.54 30.74
CA ASN A 138 29.50 -22.31 31.54
C ASN A 138 30.40 -21.24 30.93
N SER A 139 30.58 -21.26 29.60
CA SER A 139 31.32 -20.22 28.87
C SER A 139 30.64 -18.84 28.93
N LEU A 140 29.32 -18.79 29.04
CA LEU A 140 28.59 -17.52 29.17
C LEU A 140 28.69 -16.97 30.59
N VAL A 141 28.52 -17.84 31.59
CA VAL A 141 28.58 -17.45 33.01
C VAL A 141 29.99 -17.00 33.41
N SER A 142 31.04 -17.51 32.77
CA SER A 142 32.42 -17.02 33.02
C SER A 142 32.61 -15.56 32.57
N LYS A 143 31.84 -15.07 31.59
CA LYS A 143 31.84 -13.67 31.13
C LYS A 143 31.00 -12.74 32.03
N CYS A 144 30.42 -13.25 33.11
CA CYS A 144 29.66 -12.45 34.08
C CYS A 144 30.56 -11.75 35.10
N SER A 145 30.16 -10.55 35.52
CA SER A 145 30.80 -9.88 36.65
C SER A 145 30.66 -10.71 37.93
N GLN A 146 31.73 -10.80 38.73
CA GLN A 146 31.67 -11.38 40.08
C GLN A 146 30.77 -10.55 41.03
N ASN A 147 30.69 -9.25 40.78
CA ASN A 147 29.91 -8.30 41.59
C ASN A 147 28.48 -8.09 41.07
N ILE A 148 27.92 -9.04 40.31
CA ILE A 148 26.53 -8.93 39.83
C ILE A 148 25.56 -9.04 41.00
N THR A 149 24.69 -8.04 41.18
CA THR A 149 23.79 -7.99 42.35
C THR A 149 22.36 -8.42 42.04
N LEU A 150 21.97 -8.37 40.76
CA LEU A 150 20.62 -8.69 40.30
C LEU A 150 20.30 -10.19 40.36
N MET A 151 21.20 -11.02 39.82
CA MET A 151 21.11 -12.47 39.81
C MET A 151 22.51 -13.06 39.99
N GLY A 152 22.74 -13.81 41.07
CA GLY A 152 24.01 -14.48 41.28
C GLY A 152 24.25 -15.60 40.25
N HIS A 153 25.51 -15.97 40.01
CA HIS A 153 25.88 -16.97 38.98
C HIS A 153 25.15 -18.31 39.14
N ARG A 154 24.89 -18.74 40.39
CA ARG A 154 24.12 -19.96 40.67
C ARG A 154 22.67 -19.86 40.16
N LEU A 155 22.04 -18.69 40.36
CA LEU A 155 20.67 -18.45 39.92
C LEU A 155 20.59 -18.36 38.39
N ILE A 156 21.59 -17.75 37.76
CA ILE A 156 21.72 -17.69 36.30
C ILE A 156 21.79 -19.11 35.71
N ARG A 157 22.68 -19.98 36.23
CA ARG A 157 22.78 -21.38 35.79
C ARG A 157 21.46 -22.13 35.96
N TYR A 158 20.81 -21.96 37.11
CA TYR A 158 19.50 -22.55 37.39
C TYR A 158 18.44 -22.11 36.36
N HIS A 159 18.39 -20.83 36.01
CA HIS A 159 17.48 -20.32 34.98
C HIS A 159 17.76 -20.92 33.60
N PHE A 160 19.02 -20.93 33.14
CA PHE A 160 19.39 -21.56 31.87
C PHE A 160 18.99 -23.05 31.80
N GLN A 161 19.24 -23.80 32.88
CA GLN A 161 18.88 -25.21 32.96
C GLN A 161 17.36 -25.41 32.93
N ASN A 162 16.61 -24.56 33.64
CA ASN A 162 15.16 -24.64 33.65
C ASN A 162 14.56 -24.30 32.28
N TYR A 163 14.99 -23.22 31.63
CA TYR A 163 14.48 -22.85 30.29
C TYR A 163 14.81 -23.91 29.23
N PHE A 164 15.97 -24.58 29.37
CA PHE A 164 16.30 -25.71 28.52
C PHE A 164 15.51 -26.99 28.84
N LYS A 165 14.94 -27.13 30.03
CA LYS A 165 14.04 -28.26 30.36
C LYS A 165 12.58 -27.96 30.05
N GLU A 166 12.14 -26.71 30.18
CA GLU A 166 10.76 -26.31 29.98
C GLU A 166 10.27 -26.60 28.55
N GLN A 167 9.09 -27.20 28.45
CA GLN A 167 8.38 -27.38 27.19
C GLN A 167 7.34 -26.26 27.08
N GLY A 168 7.62 -25.25 26.25
CA GLY A 168 6.71 -24.16 25.98
C GLY A 168 7.19 -23.35 24.79
N GLU A 169 6.27 -22.94 23.93
CA GLU A 169 6.58 -22.12 22.76
C GLU A 169 6.86 -20.69 23.20
N ILE A 170 8.14 -20.32 23.17
CA ILE A 170 8.57 -18.92 23.11
C ILE A 170 8.74 -18.60 21.64
N PHE A 171 8.07 -17.55 21.17
CA PHE A 171 8.25 -17.07 19.80
C PHE A 171 9.63 -16.41 19.68
N LEU A 172 10.47 -16.95 18.81
CA LEU A 172 11.71 -16.32 18.40
C LEU A 172 11.44 -15.39 17.20
N PRO A 173 12.29 -14.38 16.95
CA PRO A 173 12.16 -13.52 15.76
C PRO A 173 12.03 -14.36 14.48
N ILE A 174 12.89 -15.36 14.30
CA ILE A 174 12.84 -16.26 13.15
C ILE A 174 11.47 -16.95 12.95
N ASP A 175 10.66 -17.16 13.99
CA ASP A 175 9.33 -17.76 13.85
C ASP A 175 8.35 -16.84 13.11
N GLN A 176 8.55 -15.53 13.21
CA GLN A 176 7.76 -14.54 12.48
C GLN A 176 8.20 -14.40 11.02
N ARG A 177 9.31 -15.02 10.60
CA ARG A 177 9.83 -14.92 9.23
C ARG A 177 8.80 -15.34 8.18
N LYS A 178 8.10 -16.46 8.41
CA LYS A 178 7.07 -16.99 7.49
C LYS A 178 5.78 -16.15 7.47
N ASN A 179 5.52 -15.42 8.54
CA ASN A 179 4.31 -14.60 8.71
C ASN A 179 4.50 -13.19 8.13
N LEU A 180 5.69 -12.60 8.33
CA LEU A 180 6.00 -11.23 7.98
C LEU A 180 6.61 -11.06 6.59
N TYR A 181 7.26 -12.10 6.05
CA TYR A 181 7.99 -11.99 4.78
C TYR A 181 7.49 -12.99 3.73
N THR A 182 7.82 -12.72 2.46
CA THR A 182 7.44 -13.57 1.34
C THR A 182 8.23 -14.86 1.29
N ASP A 183 7.64 -15.88 0.64
CA ASP A 183 8.31 -17.18 0.46
C ASP A 183 9.57 -17.08 -0.42
N LYS A 184 9.70 -16.02 -1.24
CA LYS A 184 10.92 -15.73 -2.01
C LYS A 184 12.09 -15.40 -1.07
N LEU A 185 11.85 -14.62 -0.02
CA LEU A 185 12.83 -14.25 0.99
C LEU A 185 13.29 -15.47 1.83
N ASN A 186 12.44 -16.48 1.96
CA ASN A 186 12.77 -17.75 2.63
C ASN A 186 13.82 -18.58 1.89
N LYS A 187 14.08 -18.31 0.60
CA LYS A 187 15.02 -19.08 -0.23
C LYS A 187 16.45 -18.52 -0.26
N LEU A 188 16.66 -17.28 0.21
CA LEU A 188 17.98 -16.63 0.14
C LEU A 188 18.99 -17.19 1.14
N GLN A 189 18.52 -17.67 2.29
CA GLN A 189 19.37 -18.18 3.36
C GLN A 189 18.66 -19.28 4.12
N SER A 190 19.42 -20.30 4.51
CA SER A 190 18.90 -21.44 5.25
C SER A 190 18.44 -21.03 6.65
N GLU A 191 17.44 -21.74 7.18
CA GLU A 191 16.94 -21.51 8.54
C GLU A 191 18.04 -21.73 9.59
N ASN A 192 18.90 -22.72 9.39
CA ASN A 192 20.00 -23.03 10.29
C ASN A 192 21.04 -21.91 10.38
N GLU A 193 21.43 -21.30 9.25
CA GLU A 193 22.38 -20.18 9.28
C GLU A 193 21.82 -18.98 10.05
N ILE A 194 20.53 -18.69 9.89
CA ILE A 194 19.87 -17.62 10.62
C ILE A 194 19.83 -17.95 12.12
N LEU A 195 19.44 -19.17 12.49
CA LEU A 195 19.40 -19.61 13.89
C LEU A 195 20.78 -19.50 14.56
N VAL A 196 21.85 -19.89 13.86
CA VAL A 196 23.21 -19.79 14.38
C VAL A 196 23.61 -18.32 14.60
N ASN A 197 23.31 -17.44 13.65
CA ASN A 197 23.63 -16.02 13.78
C ASN A 197 22.81 -15.36 14.88
N GLU A 198 21.49 -15.59 14.93
CA GLU A 198 20.63 -15.07 16.00
C GLU A 198 21.08 -15.58 17.37
N LEU A 199 21.45 -16.86 17.51
CA LEU A 199 22.04 -17.40 18.73
C LEU A 199 23.34 -16.68 19.09
N TYR A 200 24.28 -16.56 18.16
CA TYR A 200 25.58 -15.90 18.36
C TYR A 200 25.40 -14.48 18.92
N TYR A 201 24.60 -13.64 18.29
CA TYR A 201 24.35 -12.28 18.80
C TYR A 201 23.57 -12.27 20.12
N THR A 202 22.69 -13.25 20.36
CA THR A 202 21.99 -13.38 21.64
C THR A 202 22.97 -13.70 22.78
N THR A 203 24.00 -14.51 22.53
CA THR A 203 25.07 -14.76 23.51
C THR A 203 25.86 -13.51 23.83
N GLY A 204 26.12 -12.65 22.84
CA GLY A 204 26.76 -11.35 23.03
C GLY A 204 25.92 -10.39 23.88
N ILE A 205 24.59 -10.34 23.66
CA ILE A 205 23.65 -9.57 24.50
C ILE A 205 23.75 -10.04 25.95
N PHE A 206 23.70 -11.35 26.18
CA PHE A 206 23.83 -11.93 27.53
C PHE A 206 25.17 -11.55 28.17
N ALA A 207 26.29 -11.75 27.47
CA ALA A 207 27.62 -11.42 27.97
C ALA A 207 27.74 -9.93 28.34
N TYR A 208 27.26 -9.03 27.48
CA TYR A 208 27.30 -7.58 27.73
C TYR A 208 26.44 -7.17 28.92
N ALA A 209 25.23 -7.74 29.04
CA ALA A 209 24.38 -7.49 30.21
C ALA A 209 24.98 -8.05 31.51
N CYS A 210 25.47 -9.29 31.47
CA CYS A 210 26.05 -9.96 32.64
C CYS A 210 27.39 -9.34 33.06
N SER A 211 28.06 -8.62 32.15
CA SER A 211 29.32 -7.94 32.44
C SER A 211 29.18 -6.81 33.44
N TRP A 212 28.01 -6.20 33.63
CA TRP A 212 27.86 -5.04 34.51
C TRP A 212 27.75 -5.44 36.00
N GLY A 213 28.59 -4.83 36.85
CA GLY A 213 28.72 -5.14 38.28
C GLY A 213 28.00 -4.15 39.22
N GLY A 214 26.93 -3.49 38.78
CA GLY A 214 26.11 -2.61 39.62
C GLY A 214 26.65 -1.19 39.85
N GLN A 215 27.85 -0.85 39.37
CA GLN A 215 28.41 0.50 39.53
C GLN A 215 28.01 1.43 38.38
N VAL A 216 27.36 2.57 38.71
CA VAL A 216 26.86 3.53 37.72
C VAL A 216 28.00 4.23 36.96
N LYS A 217 29.13 4.48 37.64
CA LYS A 217 30.32 5.12 37.06
C LYS A 217 30.99 4.25 35.98
N TYR A 218 30.82 2.93 36.05
CA TYR A 218 31.45 1.95 35.17
C TYR A 218 30.38 1.08 34.52
N PRO A 219 29.68 1.62 33.51
CA PRO A 219 28.65 0.88 32.78
C PRO A 219 29.20 -0.33 32.00
N ARG A 220 30.53 -0.44 31.79
CA ARG A 220 31.15 -1.49 30.97
C ARG A 220 30.44 -1.60 29.61
N GLN A 221 30.23 -2.79 29.07
CA GLN A 221 29.59 -2.95 27.75
C GLN A 221 28.09 -2.62 27.75
N LEU A 222 27.43 -2.49 28.91
CA LEU A 222 26.04 -2.05 29.01
C LEU A 222 25.85 -0.63 28.45
N ALA A 223 26.91 0.19 28.45
CA ALA A 223 26.90 1.53 27.86
C ALA A 223 26.43 1.54 26.40
N ASN A 224 26.76 0.53 25.62
CA ASN A 224 26.37 0.46 24.22
C ASN A 224 24.84 0.48 24.04
N PHE A 225 24.13 -0.22 24.93
CA PHE A 225 22.66 -0.26 24.94
C PHE A 225 22.06 0.97 25.63
N LEU A 226 22.69 1.48 26.70
CA LEU A 226 22.27 2.72 27.36
C LEU A 226 22.36 3.95 26.45
N SER A 227 23.32 3.96 25.51
CA SER A 227 23.46 5.03 24.51
C SER A 227 22.43 4.96 23.37
N SER A 228 21.70 3.85 23.23
CA SER A 228 20.72 3.68 22.17
C SER A 228 19.36 4.24 22.61
N SER A 229 18.87 5.23 21.87
CA SER A 229 17.55 5.83 22.07
C SER A 229 16.42 4.81 21.88
N ALA A 230 16.52 3.90 20.91
CA ALA A 230 15.55 2.82 20.70
C ALA A 230 15.46 1.84 21.89
N VAL A 231 16.60 1.50 22.50
CA VAL A 231 16.63 0.63 23.70
C VAL A 231 16.12 1.40 24.91
N MET A 232 16.52 2.65 25.07
CA MET A 232 16.15 3.45 26.23
C MET A 232 14.70 3.92 26.18
N SER A 233 14.11 4.16 25.00
CA SER A 233 12.69 4.45 24.86
C SER A 233 11.85 3.27 25.37
N TYR A 234 12.24 2.03 25.02
CA TYR A 234 11.64 0.81 25.56
C TYR A 234 11.73 0.73 27.09
N ILE A 235 12.92 0.90 27.66
CA ILE A 235 13.13 0.83 29.12
C ILE A 235 12.36 1.93 29.86
N ILE A 236 12.36 3.16 29.33
CA ILE A 236 11.60 4.29 29.88
C ILE A 236 10.11 3.96 29.89
N ARG A 237 9.58 3.41 28.78
CA ARG A 237 8.17 3.04 28.66
C ARG A 237 7.78 1.97 29.69
N GLU A 238 8.58 0.91 29.80
CA GLU A 238 8.41 -0.16 30.79
C GLU A 238 8.43 0.39 32.22
N LEU A 239 9.41 1.21 32.57
CA LEU A 239 9.54 1.80 33.91
C LEU A 239 8.44 2.82 34.24
N SER A 240 7.78 3.38 33.23
CA SER A 240 6.67 4.33 33.39
C SER A 240 5.30 3.64 33.47
N GLY A 241 5.26 2.31 33.53
CA GLY A 241 4.00 1.56 33.64
C GLY A 241 3.10 1.66 32.41
N LEU A 242 3.60 2.21 31.30
CA LEU A 242 2.85 2.35 30.06
C LEU A 242 2.76 0.99 29.35
N ASP A 243 1.65 0.72 28.67
CA ASP A 243 1.45 -0.54 27.96
C ASP A 243 2.56 -0.78 26.94
N THR A 244 3.30 -1.87 27.12
CA THR A 244 4.51 -2.17 26.35
C THR A 244 4.17 -2.45 24.90
N TYR A 245 4.95 -1.94 23.93
CA TYR A 245 4.85 -2.38 22.53
C TYR A 245 5.50 -3.74 22.28
N ALA A 246 6.13 -4.32 23.30
CA ALA A 246 6.64 -5.67 23.28
C ALA A 246 5.51 -6.68 23.04
N PHE A 247 5.85 -7.77 22.36
CA PHE A 247 4.93 -8.85 22.11
C PHE A 247 4.43 -9.44 23.44
N LYS A 248 3.12 -9.68 23.56
CA LYS A 248 2.52 -10.23 24.78
C LYS A 248 2.77 -11.74 24.84
N ASP A 249 3.92 -12.13 25.40
CA ASP A 249 4.25 -13.52 25.66
C ASP A 249 4.82 -13.73 27.08
N LYS A 250 5.25 -14.96 27.36
CA LYS A 250 5.86 -15.35 28.65
C LYS A 250 7.12 -14.54 29.01
N LEU A 251 7.76 -13.85 28.07
CA LEU A 251 8.95 -13.03 28.32
C LEU A 251 8.60 -11.62 28.80
N SER A 252 7.38 -11.13 28.53
CA SER A 252 6.89 -9.86 29.06
C SER A 252 6.33 -10.03 30.47
N ASP A 253 7.22 -10.04 31.46
CA ASP A 253 6.90 -10.34 32.85
C ASP A 253 6.43 -9.14 33.70
N LYS A 254 6.29 -7.95 33.09
CA LYS A 254 5.99 -6.67 33.75
C LYS A 254 6.81 -6.42 35.03
N LYS A 255 8.06 -6.90 35.06
CA LYS A 255 9.03 -6.65 36.13
C LYS A 255 10.20 -5.83 35.61
N GLY A 256 10.77 -5.06 36.52
CA GLY A 256 12.06 -4.40 36.35
C GLY A 256 12.95 -4.67 37.56
N ALA A 257 14.01 -3.89 37.75
CA ALA A 257 14.88 -4.02 38.90
C ALA A 257 14.83 -2.75 39.74
N LEU A 258 14.56 -2.88 41.04
CA LEU A 258 14.70 -1.79 42.01
C LEU A 258 16.02 -1.95 42.75
N CYS A 259 16.83 -0.90 42.80
CA CYS A 259 18.07 -0.88 43.55
C CYS A 259 17.90 -0.09 44.84
N ARG A 260 18.45 -0.62 45.94
CA ARG A 260 18.63 0.08 47.22
C ARG A 260 20.10 -0.03 47.59
N ASN A 261 20.79 1.11 47.68
CA ASN A 261 22.25 1.12 47.69
C ASN A 261 22.77 0.25 46.52
N GLN A 262 23.80 -0.58 46.74
CA GLN A 262 24.41 -1.40 45.69
C GLN A 262 23.59 -2.65 45.30
N ILE A 263 22.55 -2.99 46.06
CA ILE A 263 21.80 -4.23 45.86
C ILE A 263 20.57 -3.96 44.99
N CYS A 264 20.48 -4.66 43.86
CA CYS A 264 19.35 -4.59 42.94
C CYS A 264 18.53 -5.88 42.99
N ARG A 265 17.20 -5.78 43.01
CA ARG A 265 16.31 -6.94 43.03
C ARG A 265 15.18 -6.79 42.02
N PRO A 266 14.76 -7.87 41.33
CA PRO A 266 13.57 -7.84 40.50
C PRO A 266 12.31 -7.48 41.29
N LYS A 267 11.51 -6.54 40.78
CA LYS A 267 10.24 -6.08 41.37
C LYS A 267 9.22 -5.80 40.25
N SER A 268 7.93 -5.84 40.57
CA SER A 268 6.89 -5.39 39.64
C SER A 268 7.04 -3.90 39.32
N ILE A 269 6.74 -3.48 38.10
CA ILE A 269 6.85 -2.07 37.69
C ILE A 269 6.07 -1.14 38.63
N SER A 270 4.84 -1.50 39.00
CA SER A 270 4.04 -0.69 39.94
C SER A 270 4.73 -0.45 41.29
N LYS A 271 5.49 -1.44 41.79
CA LYS A 271 6.27 -1.28 43.02
C LYS A 271 7.50 -0.39 42.79
N ILE A 272 8.11 -0.46 41.61
CA ILE A 272 9.22 0.44 41.24
C ILE A 272 8.73 1.89 41.21
N GLU A 273 7.59 2.18 40.59
CA GLU A 273 7.04 3.54 40.49
C GLU A 273 6.73 4.19 41.86
N GLN A 274 6.36 3.36 42.83
CA GLN A 274 6.11 3.78 44.21
C GLN A 274 7.41 4.00 45.00
N ASP A 275 8.37 3.08 44.85
CA ASP A 275 9.54 3.02 45.73
C ASP A 275 10.76 3.77 45.15
N ILE A 276 10.80 4.06 43.85
CA ILE A 276 11.95 4.71 43.22
C ILE A 276 12.19 6.10 43.78
N ILE A 277 13.46 6.45 43.97
CA ILE A 277 13.89 7.78 44.37
C ILE A 277 13.50 8.78 43.30
N ARG A 278 12.84 9.87 43.72
CA ARG A 278 12.41 10.94 42.82
C ARG A 278 13.39 12.11 42.84
N PRO A 279 13.72 12.69 41.68
CA PRO A 279 14.41 13.98 41.61
C PRO A 279 13.65 15.09 42.35
N VAL A 280 14.38 16.08 42.85
CA VAL A 280 13.79 17.29 43.45
C VAL A 280 13.01 18.04 42.37
N GLY A 281 11.73 18.32 42.64
CA GLY A 281 10.83 18.95 41.67
C GLY A 281 10.23 17.98 40.62
N SER A 282 10.39 16.68 40.82
CA SER A 282 9.75 15.64 39.99
C SER A 282 8.23 15.77 40.00
N ALA A 283 7.64 16.00 38.83
CA ALA A 283 6.20 15.93 38.61
C ALA A 283 5.76 14.59 37.99
N ASN A 284 6.62 13.99 37.16
CA ASN A 284 6.32 12.79 36.38
C ASN A 284 7.57 11.94 36.14
N LEU A 285 7.54 10.67 36.56
CA LEU A 285 8.63 9.72 36.36
C LEU A 285 8.99 9.51 34.90
N ASN A 286 8.02 9.51 33.97
CA ASN A 286 8.31 9.37 32.54
C ASN A 286 9.20 10.52 32.03
N PHE A 287 8.92 11.75 32.48
CA PHE A 287 9.71 12.92 32.16
C PHE A 287 11.10 12.82 32.79
N ASP A 288 11.18 12.40 34.05
CA ASP A 288 12.46 12.23 34.75
C ASP A 288 13.35 11.18 34.08
N TYR A 289 12.81 10.03 33.66
CA TYR A 289 13.59 9.01 32.97
C TYR A 289 14.10 9.48 31.60
N LYS A 290 13.31 10.28 30.87
CA LYS A 290 13.76 10.90 29.61
C LYS A 290 14.89 11.88 29.85
N LEU A 291 14.79 12.75 30.86
CA LEU A 291 15.88 13.63 31.26
C LEU A 291 17.13 12.84 31.70
N ALA A 292 16.95 11.75 32.43
CA ALA A 292 18.05 10.85 32.83
C ALA A 292 18.81 10.31 31.61
N TYR A 293 18.07 9.93 30.56
CA TYR A 293 18.67 9.52 29.29
C TYR A 293 19.46 10.66 28.64
N CYS A 294 18.85 11.83 28.48
CA CYS A 294 19.49 12.98 27.82
C CYS A 294 20.74 13.47 28.56
N GLU A 295 20.69 13.52 29.89
CA GLU A 295 21.78 14.00 30.75
C GLU A 295 22.96 13.02 30.79
N LYS A 296 22.67 11.71 30.93
CA LYS A 296 23.70 10.72 31.31
C LYS A 296 23.89 9.59 30.32
N PHE A 297 22.81 8.96 29.86
CA PHE A 297 22.93 7.69 29.13
C PHE A 297 23.21 7.88 27.64
N ARG A 298 22.69 8.94 27.02
CA ARG A 298 22.90 9.27 25.60
C ARG A 298 24.38 9.30 25.20
N TYR A 299 25.23 9.81 26.08
CA TYR A 299 26.69 9.92 25.86
C TYR A 299 27.48 8.86 26.63
N SER A 300 26.83 7.80 27.09
CA SER A 300 27.52 6.73 27.82
C SER A 300 28.44 5.95 26.87
N ALA A 301 29.65 5.67 27.36
CA ALA A 301 30.65 4.88 26.66
C ALA A 301 31.15 3.75 27.57
N PRO A 302 31.63 2.63 27.00
CA PRO A 302 32.17 1.55 27.79
C PRO A 302 33.32 2.03 28.69
N LYS A 303 33.19 1.80 29.99
CA LYS A 303 34.18 2.17 30.99
C LYS A 303 34.31 1.10 32.06
N TYR A 304 35.55 0.73 32.35
CA TYR A 304 35.93 -0.29 33.32
C TYR A 304 36.61 0.35 34.54
N SER A 305 36.48 -0.27 35.71
CA SER A 305 37.29 0.09 36.87
C SER A 305 38.68 -0.53 36.74
N SER A 306 39.67 0.04 37.42
CA SER A 306 41.05 -0.47 37.45
C SER A 306 41.18 -1.86 38.07
N GLU A 307 40.16 -2.30 38.81
CA GLU A 307 40.10 -3.59 39.51
C GLU A 307 39.58 -4.73 38.62
N VAL A 308 39.13 -4.43 37.38
CA VAL A 308 38.64 -5.46 36.46
C VAL A 308 39.83 -6.13 35.77
N ASP A 309 39.84 -7.46 35.78
CA ASP A 309 40.85 -8.25 35.09
C ASP A 309 40.89 -7.95 33.58
N SER A 310 42.10 -7.82 33.04
CA SER A 310 42.34 -7.58 31.63
C SER A 310 41.88 -8.74 30.73
N GLU A 311 41.94 -9.99 31.22
CA GLU A 311 41.44 -11.14 30.46
C GLU A 311 39.91 -11.10 30.33
N PHE A 312 39.22 -10.69 31.40
CA PHE A 312 37.79 -10.47 31.38
C PHE A 312 37.38 -9.39 30.36
N VAL A 313 38.14 -8.30 30.26
CA VAL A 313 37.88 -7.25 29.26
C VAL A 313 38.09 -7.81 27.84
N LYS A 314 39.18 -8.54 27.59
CA LYS A 314 39.46 -9.17 26.28
C LYS A 314 38.37 -10.17 25.89
N ALA A 315 37.84 -10.94 26.83
CA ALA A 315 36.75 -11.88 26.58
C ALA A 315 35.44 -11.19 26.12
N LEU A 316 35.30 -9.88 26.38
CA LEU A 316 34.18 -9.06 25.92
C LEU A 316 34.47 -8.32 24.61
N ASP A 317 35.71 -8.31 24.12
CA ASP A 317 36.08 -7.64 22.86
C ASP A 317 35.62 -8.42 21.61
N GLU A 318 35.19 -9.67 21.76
CA GLU A 318 34.64 -10.53 20.69
C GLU A 318 33.55 -9.83 19.87
N PHE A 319 32.71 -8.99 20.50
CA PHE A 319 31.62 -8.29 19.85
C PHE A 319 31.83 -6.77 19.74
N LYS A 320 33.08 -6.30 19.85
CA LYS A 320 33.40 -4.87 19.93
C LYS A 320 32.89 -4.09 18.71
N ASP A 321 33.10 -4.65 17.52
CA ASP A 321 32.71 -4.03 16.25
C ASP A 321 31.27 -4.40 15.82
N GLU A 322 30.60 -5.24 16.59
CA GLU A 322 29.27 -5.79 16.29
C GLU A 322 28.13 -5.08 17.04
N LYS A 323 28.40 -3.88 17.58
CA LYS A 323 27.42 -3.08 18.35
C LYS A 323 26.06 -2.95 17.66
N PRO A 324 25.95 -2.56 16.36
CA PRO A 324 24.65 -2.41 15.71
C PRO A 324 23.84 -3.72 15.67
N ARG A 325 24.51 -4.86 15.44
CA ARG A 325 23.86 -6.17 15.37
C ARG A 325 23.40 -6.67 16.73
N LEU A 326 24.18 -6.41 17.78
CA LEU A 326 23.75 -6.71 19.16
C LEU A 326 22.51 -5.90 19.57
N ILE A 327 22.47 -4.60 19.21
CA ILE A 327 21.29 -3.76 19.45
C ILE A 327 20.11 -4.26 18.63
N GLY A 328 20.31 -4.50 17.34
CA GLY A 328 19.29 -5.05 16.43
C GLY A 328 18.70 -6.36 16.93
N GLN A 329 19.55 -7.30 17.36
CA GLN A 329 19.10 -8.57 17.93
C GLN A 329 18.34 -8.38 19.23
N PHE A 330 18.75 -7.45 20.11
CA PHE A 330 18.00 -7.18 21.33
C PHE A 330 16.60 -6.60 21.02
N LEU A 331 16.52 -5.67 20.08
CA LEU A 331 15.24 -5.11 19.61
C LEU A 331 14.36 -6.16 18.94
N ALA A 332 14.95 -7.05 18.13
CA ALA A 332 14.25 -8.17 17.52
C ALA A 332 13.69 -9.13 18.60
N LEU A 333 14.45 -9.41 19.65
CA LEU A 333 13.98 -10.20 20.79
C LEU A 333 12.88 -9.49 21.60
N VAL A 334 12.85 -8.17 21.68
CA VAL A 334 11.77 -7.45 22.38
C VAL A 334 10.50 -7.39 21.54
N THR A 335 10.65 -7.15 20.23
CA THR A 335 9.52 -6.89 19.32
C THR A 335 9.01 -8.13 18.61
N ARG A 336 9.79 -9.23 18.59
CA ARG A 336 9.58 -10.44 17.77
C ARG A 336 9.69 -10.23 16.27
N VAL A 337 10.06 -9.02 15.82
CA VAL A 337 10.28 -8.73 14.40
C VAL A 337 11.75 -8.95 14.08
N PRO A 338 12.10 -9.77 13.09
CA PRO A 338 13.50 -9.99 12.72
C PRO A 338 14.24 -8.76 12.23
N ASP A 339 15.55 -8.72 12.48
CA ASP A 339 16.46 -7.72 11.91
C ASP A 339 17.41 -8.41 10.93
N PHE A 340 17.33 -8.03 9.66
CA PHE A 340 18.16 -8.59 8.59
C PHE A 340 19.66 -8.36 8.79
N ASN A 341 20.05 -7.33 9.55
CA ASN A 341 21.46 -7.10 9.87
C ASN A 341 22.04 -8.17 10.80
N VAL A 342 21.18 -8.88 11.53
CA VAL A 342 21.56 -10.02 12.39
C VAL A 342 21.71 -11.28 11.56
N TRP A 343 20.88 -11.45 10.53
CA TRP A 343 20.85 -12.67 9.72
C TRP A 343 22.10 -12.87 8.86
N THR A 344 22.71 -11.80 8.37
CA THR A 344 23.89 -11.88 7.50
C THR A 344 24.81 -10.67 7.62
N HIS A 345 26.09 -10.89 7.32
CA HIS A 345 27.08 -9.84 7.17
C HIS A 345 27.18 -9.29 5.75
N ASP A 346 26.62 -10.01 4.77
CA ASP A 346 26.73 -9.63 3.37
C ASP A 346 25.77 -8.49 3.02
N SER A 347 26.35 -7.33 2.71
CA SER A 347 25.60 -6.13 2.32
C SER A 347 24.72 -6.35 1.07
N LYS A 348 25.11 -7.26 0.16
CA LYS A 348 24.31 -7.57 -1.02
C LYS A 348 23.06 -8.35 -0.62
N THR A 349 23.22 -9.40 0.17
CA THR A 349 22.11 -10.18 0.72
C THR A 349 21.14 -9.30 1.52
N ILE A 350 21.63 -8.33 2.30
CA ILE A 350 20.77 -7.37 3.01
C ILE A 350 19.94 -6.53 2.04
N LYS A 351 20.54 -6.03 0.95
CA LYS A 351 19.80 -5.29 -0.09
C LYS A 351 18.75 -6.19 -0.76
N ASP A 352 19.08 -7.44 -1.02
CA ASP A 352 18.17 -8.41 -1.60
C ASP A 352 17.00 -8.70 -0.65
N TYR A 353 17.24 -8.80 0.67
CA TYR A 353 16.18 -8.91 1.67
C TYR A 353 15.20 -7.73 1.63
N ILE A 354 15.72 -6.50 1.56
CA ILE A 354 14.89 -5.30 1.49
C ILE A 354 14.11 -5.26 0.17
N SER A 355 14.77 -5.54 -0.96
CA SER A 355 14.15 -5.56 -2.29
C SER A 355 13.03 -6.58 -2.36
N LEU A 356 13.29 -7.83 -1.99
CA LEU A 356 12.29 -8.90 -2.05
C LEU A 356 11.13 -8.68 -1.08
N SER A 357 11.37 -8.02 0.06
CA SER A 357 10.30 -7.61 0.97
C SER A 357 9.40 -6.54 0.32
N ASN A 358 9.97 -5.60 -0.42
CA ASN A 358 9.22 -4.58 -1.15
C ASN A 358 8.50 -5.16 -2.38
N ASP A 359 9.16 -6.02 -3.15
CA ASP A 359 8.54 -6.71 -4.29
C ASP A 359 7.37 -7.56 -3.82
N GLY A 360 7.51 -8.21 -2.67
CA GLY A 360 6.43 -8.93 -2.02
C GLY A 360 5.21 -8.07 -1.68
N LEU A 361 5.46 -6.85 -1.20
CA LEU A 361 4.41 -5.88 -0.93
C LEU A 361 3.68 -5.50 -2.22
N TRP A 362 4.43 -5.23 -3.29
CA TRP A 362 3.89 -4.91 -4.60
C TRP A 362 3.09 -6.07 -5.20
N ASP A 363 3.63 -7.29 -5.13
CA ASP A 363 2.98 -8.52 -5.60
C ASP A 363 1.64 -8.72 -4.88
N PHE A 364 1.61 -8.55 -3.54
CA PHE A 364 0.36 -8.66 -2.79
C PHE A 364 -0.60 -7.55 -3.19
N TRP A 365 -0.16 -6.29 -3.16
CA TRP A 365 -1.01 -5.15 -3.50
C TRP A 365 -1.64 -5.33 -4.88
N ALA A 366 -0.85 -5.75 -5.87
CA ALA A 366 -1.32 -6.02 -7.22
C ALA A 366 -2.36 -7.16 -7.24
N LEU A 367 -2.11 -8.27 -6.52
CA LEU A 367 -3.05 -9.39 -6.43
C LEU A 367 -4.36 -9.01 -5.73
N ASP A 368 -4.29 -8.21 -4.67
CA ASP A 368 -5.46 -7.74 -3.93
C ASP A 368 -6.27 -6.71 -4.74
N TYR A 369 -5.57 -5.79 -5.40
CA TYR A 369 -6.18 -4.87 -6.36
C TYR A 369 -6.86 -5.62 -7.49
N LEU A 370 -6.20 -6.64 -8.07
CA LEU A 370 -6.81 -7.50 -9.07
C LEU A 370 -7.99 -8.28 -8.49
N LYS A 371 -7.95 -8.84 -7.28
CA LYS A 371 -9.11 -9.54 -6.70
C LYS A 371 -10.30 -8.61 -6.45
N THR A 372 -10.05 -7.42 -5.96
CA THR A 372 -11.07 -6.44 -5.59
C THR A 372 -11.64 -5.69 -6.80
N ASN A 373 -10.79 -5.41 -7.79
CA ASN A 373 -11.13 -4.61 -8.97
C ASN A 373 -11.20 -5.41 -10.27
N SER A 374 -10.87 -6.71 -10.32
CA SER A 374 -11.09 -7.56 -11.53
C SER A 374 -12.55 -7.60 -11.95
N LYS A 375 -13.48 -7.41 -11.02
CA LYS A 375 -14.92 -7.30 -11.33
C LYS A 375 -15.34 -5.90 -11.79
N LYS A 376 -14.46 -4.90 -11.67
CA LYS A 376 -14.70 -3.48 -12.03
C LYS A 376 -13.88 -3.02 -13.23
N LEU A 377 -12.74 -3.65 -13.48
CA LEU A 377 -11.90 -3.45 -14.65
C LEU A 377 -12.37 -4.42 -15.73
N SER A 378 -13.21 -3.92 -16.64
CA SER A 378 -13.30 -4.53 -17.97
C SER A 378 -11.91 -4.42 -18.58
N TYR A 379 -11.15 -5.51 -18.58
CA TYR A 379 -9.77 -5.55 -19.11
C TYR A 379 -9.71 -5.29 -20.63
N GLU A 380 -10.86 -5.12 -21.26
CA GLU A 380 -11.04 -4.50 -22.56
C GLU A 380 -11.96 -3.31 -22.35
N GLU A 381 -11.46 -2.08 -22.50
CA GLU A 381 -12.36 -0.94 -22.63
C GLU A 381 -13.28 -1.23 -23.82
N ALA A 382 -14.59 -1.30 -23.59
CA ALA A 382 -15.51 -1.66 -24.66
C ALA A 382 -15.39 -0.65 -25.80
N LEU A 383 -15.55 -1.11 -27.04
CA LEU A 383 -15.81 -0.20 -28.15
C LEU A 383 -17.15 0.48 -27.87
N VAL A 384 -17.14 1.80 -27.67
CA VAL A 384 -18.35 2.58 -27.36
C VAL A 384 -18.69 3.46 -28.55
N MET A 385 -19.92 3.37 -29.03
CA MET A 385 -20.51 4.30 -30.00
C MET A 385 -21.43 5.26 -29.27
N GLN A 386 -21.14 6.56 -29.34
CA GLN A 386 -21.90 7.60 -28.66
C GLN A 386 -22.29 8.74 -29.59
N ILE A 387 -23.42 9.40 -29.33
CA ILE A 387 -23.86 10.59 -30.06
C ILE A 387 -22.98 11.78 -29.65
N ASP A 388 -22.47 12.52 -30.63
CA ASP A 388 -21.79 13.78 -30.41
C ASP A 388 -22.80 14.93 -30.32
N LYS A 389 -23.31 15.16 -29.12
CA LYS A 389 -24.32 16.20 -28.86
C LYS A 389 -23.79 17.61 -29.13
N GLU A 390 -22.50 17.86 -28.91
CA GLU A 390 -21.91 19.18 -29.08
C GLU A 390 -21.87 19.58 -30.56
N VAL A 391 -21.38 18.68 -31.41
CA VAL A 391 -21.33 18.88 -32.86
C VAL A 391 -22.74 18.94 -33.45
N ASN A 392 -23.65 18.06 -33.02
CA ASN A 392 -25.05 18.08 -33.47
C ASN A 392 -25.73 19.41 -33.14
N ASN A 393 -25.59 19.87 -31.89
CA ASN A 393 -26.17 21.15 -31.46
C ASN A 393 -25.58 22.32 -32.24
N TYR A 394 -24.26 22.34 -32.49
CA TYR A 394 -23.62 23.36 -33.30
C TYR A 394 -24.21 23.44 -34.72
N PHE A 395 -24.42 22.30 -35.38
CA PHE A 395 -25.02 22.26 -36.72
C PHE A 395 -26.47 22.74 -36.71
N VAL A 396 -27.26 22.29 -35.73
CA VAL A 396 -28.65 22.72 -35.55
C VAL A 396 -28.76 24.24 -35.38
N TYR A 397 -27.96 24.84 -34.49
CA TYR A 397 -27.99 26.28 -34.25
C TYR A 397 -27.52 27.12 -35.44
N ARG A 398 -26.59 26.60 -36.25
CA ARG A 398 -25.99 27.37 -37.35
C ARG A 398 -26.72 27.20 -38.69
N LYS A 399 -27.26 26.01 -38.95
CA LYS A 399 -27.89 25.65 -40.23
C LYS A 399 -29.41 25.49 -40.15
N SER A 400 -30.01 25.54 -38.96
CA SER A 400 -31.46 25.34 -38.73
C SER A 400 -32.00 24.06 -39.37
N PHE A 401 -31.14 23.04 -39.48
CA PHE A 401 -31.40 21.77 -40.13
C PHE A 401 -30.70 20.64 -39.38
N PRO A 402 -31.36 19.49 -39.13
CA PRO A 402 -30.79 18.41 -38.34
C PRO A 402 -29.66 17.65 -39.06
N GLU A 403 -28.71 17.14 -38.27
CA GLU A 403 -27.60 16.30 -38.69
C GLU A 403 -27.20 15.39 -37.51
N ILE A 404 -26.95 14.10 -37.76
CA ILE A 404 -26.65 13.13 -36.71
C ILE A 404 -25.18 12.72 -36.77
N ASN A 405 -24.41 13.05 -35.74
CA ASN A 405 -23.00 12.65 -35.63
C ASN A 405 -22.82 11.64 -34.48
N PHE A 406 -22.14 10.53 -34.78
CA PHE A 406 -21.69 9.52 -33.83
C PHE A 406 -20.17 9.48 -33.76
N ASN A 407 -19.63 9.22 -32.57
CA ASN A 407 -18.22 8.94 -32.34
C ASN A 407 -18.07 7.50 -31.83
N VAL A 408 -17.23 6.70 -32.48
CA VAL A 408 -16.85 5.35 -32.07
C VAL A 408 -15.47 5.41 -31.44
N LEU A 409 -15.39 5.11 -30.15
CA LEU A 409 -14.20 5.30 -29.31
C LEU A 409 -13.82 3.99 -28.62
N HIS A 410 -12.53 3.81 -28.36
CA HIS A 410 -11.97 2.74 -27.55
C HIS A 410 -11.03 3.36 -26.51
N GLY A 411 -11.56 3.53 -25.30
CA GLY A 411 -10.80 4.03 -24.18
C GLY A 411 -10.63 5.54 -24.05
N GLU A 412 -9.82 5.95 -23.09
CA GLU A 412 -9.58 7.36 -22.77
C GLU A 412 -8.71 8.08 -23.81
N PHE A 413 -7.81 7.38 -24.51
CA PHE A 413 -6.95 7.98 -25.53
C PHE A 413 -7.75 8.45 -26.76
N ASP A 414 -8.79 7.71 -27.16
CA ASP A 414 -9.66 8.10 -28.26
C ASP A 414 -10.56 9.29 -27.89
N LYS A 415 -10.93 9.46 -26.61
CA LYS A 415 -11.69 10.63 -26.13
C LYS A 415 -10.90 11.93 -26.23
N ALA A 416 -9.57 11.85 -26.13
CA ALA A 416 -8.68 13.00 -26.23
C ALA A 416 -8.24 13.31 -27.69
N SER A 417 -8.63 12.50 -28.67
CA SER A 417 -8.25 12.70 -30.07
C SER A 417 -9.12 13.76 -30.75
N ASP A 418 -8.48 14.64 -31.53
CA ASP A 418 -9.18 15.57 -32.42
C ASP A 418 -10.00 14.83 -33.49
N VAL A 419 -11.15 15.40 -33.83
CA VAL A 419 -12.10 14.92 -34.85
C VAL A 419 -11.44 14.77 -36.23
N THR A 420 -10.42 15.58 -36.53
CA THR A 420 -9.68 15.55 -37.81
C THR A 420 -8.92 14.25 -38.05
N ASN A 421 -8.63 13.50 -36.99
CA ASN A 421 -7.90 12.23 -37.07
C ASN A 421 -8.83 11.01 -37.13
N MET A 422 -10.16 11.22 -37.16
CA MET A 422 -11.16 10.15 -37.19
C MET A 422 -11.53 9.78 -38.64
N ILE A 423 -11.82 8.51 -38.88
CA ILE A 423 -12.37 8.02 -40.15
C ILE A 423 -13.87 8.22 -40.16
N ASN A 424 -14.39 8.91 -41.17
CA ASN A 424 -15.81 9.23 -41.27
C ASN A 424 -16.53 8.28 -42.25
N LEU A 425 -17.55 7.59 -41.77
CA LEU A 425 -18.56 6.91 -42.58
C LEU A 425 -19.79 7.83 -42.67
N HIS A 426 -20.32 8.04 -43.86
CA HIS A 426 -21.44 8.93 -44.09
C HIS A 426 -22.54 8.20 -44.86
N PHE A 427 -23.80 8.37 -44.42
CA PHE A 427 -24.98 7.98 -45.17
C PHE A 427 -26.11 9.00 -44.95
N ASP A 428 -27.09 9.01 -45.87
CA ASP A 428 -28.22 9.94 -45.84
C ASP A 428 -29.50 9.21 -45.44
N ILE A 429 -30.28 9.79 -44.53
CA ILE A 429 -31.68 9.41 -44.30
C ILE A 429 -32.54 10.22 -45.29
N ASN A 430 -33.33 9.52 -46.10
CA ASN A 430 -34.15 10.08 -47.17
C ASN A 430 -35.61 10.22 -46.74
N ILE A 431 -36.05 11.46 -46.48
CA ILE A 431 -37.43 11.74 -46.04
C ILE A 431 -38.11 12.67 -47.04
N PRO A 432 -39.35 12.39 -47.48
CA PRO A 432 -40.09 13.33 -48.32
C PRO A 432 -40.19 14.71 -47.67
N ARG A 433 -39.97 15.77 -48.46
CA ARG A 433 -39.95 17.16 -47.96
C ARG A 433 -41.27 17.57 -47.30
N THR A 434 -42.39 17.04 -47.77
CA THR A 434 -43.71 17.23 -47.18
C THR A 434 -43.83 16.56 -45.82
N ASP A 435 -43.28 15.36 -45.69
CA ASP A 435 -43.41 14.54 -44.49
C ASP A 435 -42.52 15.05 -43.36
N ILE A 436 -41.26 15.41 -43.63
CA ILE A 436 -40.37 15.99 -42.60
C ILE A 436 -40.96 17.29 -42.03
N LYS A 437 -41.50 18.16 -42.91
CA LYS A 437 -42.13 19.42 -42.51
C LYS A 437 -43.38 19.16 -41.67
N TRP A 438 -44.23 18.23 -42.13
CA TRP A 438 -45.45 17.86 -41.41
C TRP A 438 -45.14 17.19 -40.06
N ILE A 439 -44.16 16.29 -40.01
CA ILE A 439 -43.71 15.64 -38.76
C ILE A 439 -43.22 16.70 -37.77
N TYR A 440 -42.39 17.63 -38.22
CA TYR A 440 -41.89 18.74 -37.39
C TYR A 440 -43.04 19.60 -36.83
N GLU A 441 -43.95 20.05 -37.69
CA GLU A 441 -45.09 20.90 -37.29
C GLU A 441 -46.04 20.17 -36.32
N GLN A 442 -46.40 18.91 -36.63
CA GLN A 442 -47.25 18.10 -35.76
C GLN A 442 -46.58 17.76 -34.43
N TYR A 443 -45.26 17.55 -34.44
CA TYR A 443 -44.49 17.30 -33.24
C TYR A 443 -44.49 18.53 -32.33
N LYS A 444 -44.20 19.74 -32.84
CA LYS A 444 -44.25 20.98 -32.04
C LYS A 444 -45.64 21.22 -31.44
N ILE A 445 -46.71 20.97 -32.21
CA ILE A 445 -48.09 21.09 -31.71
C ILE A 445 -48.36 20.06 -30.60
N ALA A 446 -47.98 18.79 -30.81
CA ALA A 446 -48.20 17.73 -29.83
C ALA A 446 -47.38 17.93 -28.55
N HIS A 447 -46.14 18.43 -28.67
CA HIS A 447 -45.24 18.69 -27.56
C HIS A 447 -45.75 19.86 -26.69
N VAL A 448 -46.16 20.98 -27.30
CA VAL A 448 -46.77 22.11 -26.56
C VAL A 448 -48.11 21.70 -25.92
N GLY A 449 -48.84 20.80 -26.55
CA GLY A 449 -50.11 20.25 -26.05
C GLY A 449 -49.99 19.11 -25.04
N ASN A 450 -48.78 18.67 -24.67
CA ASN A 450 -48.52 17.49 -23.83
C ASN A 450 -49.27 16.21 -24.30
N ASP A 451 -49.36 15.98 -25.61
CA ASP A 451 -50.01 14.79 -26.18
C ASP A 451 -48.98 13.69 -26.46
N ASP A 452 -48.61 12.95 -25.41
CA ASP A 452 -47.61 11.88 -25.46
C ASP A 452 -47.97 10.77 -26.46
N LYS A 453 -49.27 10.48 -26.64
CA LYS A 453 -49.73 9.45 -27.58
C LYS A 453 -49.43 9.85 -29.02
N LYS A 454 -49.63 11.13 -29.34
CA LYS A 454 -49.35 11.67 -30.67
C LYS A 454 -47.84 11.78 -30.92
N VAL A 455 -47.05 12.13 -29.91
CA VAL A 455 -45.58 12.12 -29.99
C VAL A 455 -45.07 10.71 -30.31
N GLU A 456 -45.56 9.68 -29.62
CA GLU A 456 -45.18 8.28 -29.89
C GLU A 456 -45.59 7.80 -31.29
N GLN A 457 -46.74 8.24 -31.81
CA GLN A 457 -47.14 7.95 -33.19
C GLN A 457 -46.20 8.61 -34.21
N LEU A 458 -45.78 9.85 -33.96
CA LEU A 458 -44.84 10.56 -34.83
C LEU A 458 -43.44 9.92 -34.78
N LYS A 459 -42.97 9.50 -33.60
CA LYS A 459 -41.73 8.72 -33.46
C LYS A 459 -41.76 7.44 -34.27
N LYS A 460 -42.84 6.65 -34.17
CA LYS A 460 -43.01 5.42 -34.97
C LYS A 460 -43.03 5.68 -36.47
N ARG A 461 -43.63 6.79 -36.91
CA ARG A 461 -43.64 7.16 -38.32
C ARG A 461 -42.26 7.59 -38.80
N LEU A 462 -41.52 8.34 -37.98
CA LEU A 462 -40.15 8.75 -38.28
C LEU A 462 -39.20 7.55 -38.30
N SER A 463 -39.33 6.61 -37.37
CA SER A 463 -38.51 5.42 -37.30
C SER A 463 -38.64 4.53 -38.53
N LEU A 464 -39.80 4.48 -39.19
CA LEU A 464 -39.99 3.74 -40.45
C LEU A 464 -39.12 4.29 -41.59
N TYR A 465 -38.96 5.62 -41.67
CA TYR A 465 -38.08 6.22 -42.67
C TYR A 465 -36.62 5.89 -42.38
N ILE A 466 -36.21 6.02 -41.12
CA ILE A 466 -34.84 5.71 -40.68
C ILE A 466 -34.51 4.24 -40.88
N GLU A 467 -35.42 3.33 -40.56
CA GLU A 467 -35.23 1.88 -40.68
C GLU A 467 -34.93 1.48 -42.12
N ASN A 468 -35.65 2.05 -43.09
CA ASN A 468 -35.46 1.73 -44.50
C ASN A 468 -34.03 2.06 -44.97
N ASP A 469 -33.53 3.27 -44.68
CA ASP A 469 -32.18 3.67 -45.07
C ASP A 469 -31.10 2.98 -44.21
N TYR A 470 -31.40 2.72 -42.93
CA TYR A 470 -30.46 2.04 -42.02
C TYR A 470 -30.20 0.58 -42.42
N GLN A 471 -31.22 -0.16 -42.90
CA GLN A 471 -31.04 -1.55 -43.33
C GLN A 471 -30.07 -1.67 -44.54
N GLU A 472 -29.97 -0.65 -45.38
CA GLU A 472 -29.02 -0.64 -46.51
C GLU A 472 -27.55 -0.56 -46.02
N ILE A 473 -27.29 0.24 -44.98
CA ILE A 473 -25.92 0.45 -44.44
C ILE A 473 -25.55 -0.54 -43.32
N LYS A 474 -26.53 -1.25 -42.76
CA LYS A 474 -26.36 -2.19 -41.64
C LYS A 474 -25.28 -3.23 -41.91
N SER A 475 -25.23 -3.79 -43.12
CA SER A 475 -24.21 -4.77 -43.51
C SER A 475 -22.80 -4.19 -43.46
N THR A 476 -22.62 -2.94 -43.91
CA THR A 476 -21.35 -2.19 -43.82
C THR A 476 -20.98 -1.91 -42.36
N LEU A 477 -21.92 -1.52 -41.51
CA LEU A 477 -21.67 -1.27 -40.09
C LEU A 477 -21.31 -2.55 -39.31
N MET A 478 -21.93 -3.68 -39.68
CA MET A 478 -21.54 -4.99 -39.14
C MET A 478 -20.07 -5.34 -39.45
N GLN A 479 -19.54 -4.94 -40.62
CA GLN A 479 -18.11 -5.13 -40.93
C GLN A 479 -17.18 -4.35 -39.99
N PHE A 480 -17.67 -3.26 -39.37
CA PHE A 480 -16.96 -2.51 -38.34
C PHE A 480 -17.28 -3.00 -36.92
N SER A 481 -17.83 -4.21 -36.77
CA SER A 481 -18.23 -4.78 -35.48
C SER A 481 -19.26 -3.95 -34.70
N VAL A 482 -20.01 -3.07 -35.38
CA VAL A 482 -21.13 -2.32 -34.80
C VAL A 482 -22.39 -3.18 -34.96
N ASN A 483 -22.69 -3.99 -33.95
CA ASN A 483 -23.91 -4.83 -33.90
C ASN A 483 -24.97 -4.17 -33.01
N ALA A 484 -25.43 -2.97 -33.38
CA ALA A 484 -26.42 -2.22 -32.64
C ALA A 484 -27.49 -1.70 -33.60
N ASP A 485 -28.77 -1.90 -33.26
CA ASP A 485 -29.88 -1.25 -33.94
C ASP A 485 -29.90 0.24 -33.59
N LEU A 486 -29.51 1.07 -34.55
CA LEU A 486 -29.38 2.51 -34.37
C LEU A 486 -30.69 3.26 -34.68
N THR A 487 -31.74 2.56 -35.15
CA THR A 487 -32.98 3.20 -35.62
C THR A 487 -33.65 4.01 -34.52
N GLN A 488 -33.79 3.44 -33.32
CA GLN A 488 -34.38 4.15 -32.18
C GLN A 488 -33.51 5.35 -31.75
N VAL A 489 -32.19 5.14 -31.67
CA VAL A 489 -31.22 6.16 -31.23
C VAL A 489 -31.21 7.36 -32.19
N MET A 490 -31.24 7.11 -33.50
CA MET A 490 -31.33 8.16 -34.52
C MET A 490 -32.70 8.86 -34.48
N THR A 491 -33.79 8.13 -34.26
CA THR A 491 -35.15 8.70 -34.14
C THR A 491 -35.21 9.68 -32.96
N ASP A 492 -34.75 9.24 -31.79
CA ASP A 492 -34.77 10.06 -30.57
C ASP A 492 -33.87 11.30 -30.71
N GLU A 493 -32.72 11.16 -31.37
CA GLU A 493 -31.82 12.29 -31.64
C GLU A 493 -32.43 13.31 -32.60
N LEU A 494 -33.12 12.89 -33.67
CA LEU A 494 -33.82 13.81 -34.58
C LEU A 494 -34.95 14.57 -33.88
N ILE A 495 -35.73 13.88 -33.05
CA ILE A 495 -36.78 14.52 -32.25
C ILE A 495 -36.18 15.54 -31.27
N ARG A 496 -35.09 15.18 -30.58
CA ARG A 496 -34.35 16.11 -29.72
C ARG A 496 -33.86 17.35 -30.48
N GLN A 497 -33.40 17.18 -31.71
CA GLN A 497 -32.99 18.30 -32.55
C GLN A 497 -34.19 19.14 -33.01
N PHE A 498 -35.37 18.55 -33.25
CA PHE A 498 -36.60 19.31 -33.50
C PHE A 498 -37.00 20.20 -32.32
N ASP A 499 -36.76 19.78 -31.07
CA ASP A 499 -36.99 20.64 -29.91
C ASP A 499 -36.13 21.90 -29.96
N MET A 500 -34.89 21.78 -30.44
CA MET A 500 -33.90 22.87 -30.48
C MET A 500 -34.07 23.84 -31.66
N ILE A 501 -34.82 23.43 -32.70
CA ILE A 501 -35.08 24.26 -33.87
C ILE A 501 -36.37 25.05 -33.64
N ASP A 502 -36.32 26.38 -33.82
CA ASP A 502 -37.52 27.23 -33.79
C ASP A 502 -38.29 27.16 -35.11
N HIS A 503 -37.55 27.21 -36.23
CA HIS A 503 -38.08 27.12 -37.58
C HIS A 503 -37.17 26.25 -38.45
N ILE A 504 -37.74 25.19 -39.05
CA ILE A 504 -36.97 24.31 -39.93
C ILE A 504 -36.73 24.97 -41.29
N GLU A 505 -35.47 25.35 -41.57
CA GLU A 505 -35.09 25.90 -42.86
C GLU A 505 -34.75 24.78 -43.84
N LEU A 506 -35.73 24.42 -44.67
CA LEU A 506 -35.54 23.38 -45.68
C LEU A 506 -34.67 23.94 -46.82
N PRO A 507 -33.49 23.32 -47.13
CA PRO A 507 -32.55 23.79 -48.14
C PRO A 507 -33.24 24.16 -49.47
N LYS A 508 -32.91 25.34 -50.02
CA LYS A 508 -33.54 25.89 -51.24
C LYS A 508 -33.09 25.21 -52.53
N GLU A 509 -31.96 24.49 -52.51
CA GLU A 509 -31.29 23.96 -53.71
C GLU A 509 -31.76 22.56 -54.15
N ALA A 510 -32.63 21.88 -53.39
CA ALA A 510 -33.11 20.56 -53.76
C ALA A 510 -34.40 20.65 -54.60
N LYS A 511 -34.28 20.57 -55.94
CA LYS A 511 -35.38 20.14 -56.82
C LYS A 511 -35.87 18.70 -56.53
N ALA A 512 -35.21 17.99 -55.61
CA ALA A 512 -35.55 16.64 -55.20
C ALA A 512 -36.79 16.62 -54.29
N LYS A 513 -37.71 15.67 -54.55
CA LYS A 513 -38.87 15.39 -53.69
C LYS A 513 -38.46 14.88 -52.30
N LEU A 514 -37.26 14.28 -52.20
CA LEU A 514 -36.68 13.72 -50.99
C LEU A 514 -35.64 14.68 -50.42
N LEU A 515 -35.69 14.84 -49.11
CA LEU A 515 -34.74 15.58 -48.31
C LEU A 515 -33.76 14.60 -47.66
N LYS A 516 -32.49 14.98 -47.63
CA LYS A 516 -31.40 14.17 -47.10
C LYS A 516 -30.96 14.71 -45.75
N ILE A 517 -30.99 13.88 -44.72
CA ILE A 517 -30.42 14.17 -43.41
C ILE A 517 -29.14 13.33 -43.26
N GLY A 518 -28.01 14.01 -43.13
CA GLY A 518 -26.71 13.35 -43.01
C GLY A 518 -26.54 12.64 -41.67
N VAL A 519 -26.06 11.41 -41.72
CA VAL A 519 -25.61 10.64 -40.56
C VAL A 519 -24.11 10.35 -40.73
N ASN A 520 -23.30 10.91 -39.84
CA ASN A 520 -21.85 10.74 -39.83
C ASN A 520 -21.45 9.85 -38.66
N ILE A 521 -20.71 8.78 -38.94
CA ILE A 521 -20.11 7.90 -37.93
C ILE A 521 -18.61 8.07 -38.00
N ARG A 522 -18.02 8.65 -36.95
CA ARG A 522 -16.61 8.97 -36.87
C ARG A 522 -15.91 7.95 -35.99
N ILE A 523 -14.97 7.23 -36.56
CA ILE A 523 -14.24 6.13 -35.90
C ILE A 523 -12.85 6.63 -35.54
N ALA A 524 -12.54 6.62 -34.24
CA ALA A 524 -11.25 7.05 -33.74
C ALA A 524 -10.13 6.03 -34.03
N PRO A 525 -8.85 6.43 -34.02
CA PRO A 525 -7.74 5.58 -34.42
C PRO A 525 -7.58 4.30 -33.59
N PHE A 526 -7.73 4.36 -32.26
CA PHE A 526 -7.59 3.16 -31.42
C PHE A 526 -8.82 2.25 -31.55
N ALA A 527 -10.01 2.83 -31.70
CA ALA A 527 -11.23 2.10 -32.06
C ALA A 527 -11.06 1.34 -33.38
N LEU A 528 -10.43 1.94 -34.39
CA LEU A 528 -10.15 1.30 -35.66
C LEU A 528 -9.20 0.10 -35.51
N VAL A 529 -8.14 0.23 -34.70
CA VAL A 529 -7.23 -0.88 -34.38
C VAL A 529 -7.97 -2.00 -33.66
N ALA A 530 -8.84 -1.66 -32.70
CA ALA A 530 -9.66 -2.64 -31.97
C ALA A 530 -10.62 -3.39 -32.90
N ILE A 531 -11.32 -2.66 -33.80
CA ILE A 531 -12.20 -3.25 -34.82
C ILE A 531 -11.43 -4.19 -35.74
N ARG A 532 -10.23 -3.78 -36.20
CA ARG A 532 -9.36 -4.62 -37.04
C ARG A 532 -8.96 -5.91 -36.31
N ASN A 533 -8.52 -5.81 -35.07
CA ASN A 533 -8.09 -6.97 -34.29
C ASN A 533 -9.26 -7.93 -34.03
N LYS A 534 -10.43 -7.41 -33.70
CA LYS A 534 -11.65 -8.21 -33.51
C LYS A 534 -12.04 -8.95 -34.79
N ARG A 535 -11.93 -8.29 -35.95
CA ARG A 535 -12.15 -8.92 -37.25
C ARG A 535 -11.14 -10.04 -37.53
N ILE A 536 -9.85 -9.78 -37.33
CA ILE A 536 -8.78 -10.77 -37.51
C ILE A 536 -9.05 -12.02 -36.64
N VAL A 537 -9.41 -11.84 -35.37
CA VAL A 537 -9.74 -12.95 -34.46
C VAL A 537 -11.00 -13.71 -34.93
N THR A 538 -12.00 -13.01 -35.45
CA THR A 538 -13.23 -13.63 -35.98
C THR A 538 -12.93 -14.43 -37.25
N ASP A 539 -12.09 -13.90 -38.15
CA ASP A 539 -11.67 -14.57 -39.38
C ASP A 539 -10.79 -15.80 -39.09
N PHE A 540 -9.90 -15.72 -38.10
CA PHE A 540 -9.11 -16.89 -37.65
C PHE A 540 -9.98 -17.94 -36.98
N SER A 541 -10.87 -17.57 -36.07
CA SER A 541 -11.75 -18.54 -35.40
C SER A 541 -12.72 -19.24 -36.36
N THR A 542 -13.23 -18.54 -37.38
CA THR A 542 -14.06 -19.17 -38.43
C THR A 542 -13.25 -20.09 -39.34
N ARG A 543 -11.99 -19.75 -39.65
CA ARG A 543 -11.06 -20.63 -40.37
C ARG A 543 -10.77 -21.91 -39.56
N ASP A 544 -10.42 -21.78 -38.29
CA ASP A 544 -10.12 -22.91 -37.41
C ASP A 544 -11.35 -23.81 -37.22
N LEU A 545 -12.55 -23.24 -37.09
CA LEU A 545 -13.81 -24.00 -37.04
C LEU A 545 -14.09 -24.76 -38.34
N ASN A 546 -13.77 -24.19 -39.50
CA ASN A 546 -13.92 -24.88 -40.78
C ASN A 546 -12.88 -25.99 -40.96
N GLU A 547 -11.68 -25.82 -40.42
CA GLU A 547 -10.62 -26.83 -40.40
C GLU A 547 -10.96 -27.99 -39.45
N ILE A 548 -11.55 -27.70 -38.28
CA ILE A 548 -12.08 -28.74 -37.38
C ILE A 548 -13.20 -29.53 -38.07
N LYS A 549 -14.15 -28.84 -38.73
CA LYS A 549 -15.24 -29.52 -39.48
C LYS A 549 -14.74 -30.35 -40.66
N SER A 550 -13.68 -29.91 -41.35
CA SER A 550 -13.08 -30.68 -42.45
C SER A 550 -12.35 -31.92 -41.93
N LEU A 551 -11.69 -31.83 -40.77
CA LEU A 551 -11.08 -32.97 -40.08
C LEU A 551 -12.13 -33.95 -39.55
N GLU A 552 -13.25 -33.47 -39.01
CA GLU A 552 -14.37 -34.33 -38.60
C GLU A 552 -15.00 -35.07 -39.78
N THR A 553 -15.17 -34.40 -40.92
CA THR A 553 -15.66 -35.06 -42.15
C THR A 553 -14.67 -36.07 -42.71
N LEU A 554 -13.37 -35.79 -42.68
CA LEU A 554 -12.33 -36.76 -43.04
C LEU A 554 -12.33 -37.98 -42.10
N ASN A 555 -12.42 -37.76 -40.79
CA ASN A 555 -12.50 -38.85 -39.80
C ASN A 555 -13.78 -39.70 -39.96
N ASN A 556 -14.89 -39.09 -40.36
CA ASN A 556 -16.12 -39.82 -40.68
C ASN A 556 -16.02 -40.62 -41.97
N ILE A 557 -15.31 -40.12 -42.99
CA ILE A 557 -15.05 -40.87 -44.22
C ILE A 557 -14.11 -42.05 -43.94
N ASP A 558 -13.06 -41.84 -43.14
CA ASP A 558 -12.13 -42.90 -42.75
C ASP A 558 -12.81 -43.95 -41.87
N SER A 559 -13.71 -43.54 -40.96
CA SER A 559 -14.48 -44.50 -40.15
C SER A 559 -15.45 -45.33 -40.99
N MET A 560 -16.11 -44.73 -41.99
CA MET A 560 -16.94 -45.44 -42.96
C MET A 560 -16.12 -46.37 -43.88
N ALA A 561 -14.89 -45.98 -44.24
CA ALA A 561 -13.99 -46.82 -45.03
C ALA A 561 -13.44 -48.01 -44.23
N VAL A 562 -13.29 -47.88 -42.92
CA VAL A 562 -12.92 -48.97 -42.01
C VAL A 562 -14.09 -49.93 -41.77
N GLU A 563 -15.32 -49.43 -41.66
CA GLU A 563 -16.52 -50.28 -41.61
C GLU A 563 -16.77 -51.02 -42.92
N ALA A 564 -16.56 -50.40 -44.08
CA ALA A 564 -16.71 -51.07 -45.38
C ALA A 564 -15.65 -52.16 -45.67
N LYS A 565 -14.56 -52.20 -44.88
CA LYS A 565 -13.52 -53.23 -44.96
C LYS A 565 -13.76 -54.42 -44.01
N LYS A 566 -14.71 -54.30 -43.08
CA LYS A 566 -15.22 -55.42 -42.28
C LYS A 566 -16.37 -56.08 -43.02
#